data_AF-A0A077S6C0-F1
#
_entry.id   AF-A0A077S6C0-F1
#
_cell.length_a   1.000
_cell.length_b   1.000
_cell.length_c   1.000
_cell.angle_alpha   90.00
_cell.angle_beta   90.00
_cell.angle_gamma   90.00
#
_symmetry.space_group_name_H-M   'P 1'
#
loop_
_entity.id
_entity.type
_entity.pdbx_description
1 polymer ?
#
loop_
_entity_poly.entity_id
_entity_poly.type
_entity_poly.pdbx_seq_one_letter_code
_entity_poly.pdbx_strand_id
1 'polypeptide(L)'
;MVSADVARNIVGITGNVISFGLFLSPVPTFWRIYKAKDVEEFKPDPYLATLMNCLLWFFYGLPIVHPNSTLVLTINGIGLVIESAYIIIFIIYAAKNTRGKVIRTKSVEYMPFFLSLVNFLNGCCWTAYALIKFDIYITIPNALGTIFGLIQLIMYFYYYRSTPKKGKNVELPTVLTKNAVTSGIVSVTIEK
;
A
#
# COMPACT_ATOMS: atom_id res chain seq x y z
N MET A 1 -28.33 8.41 25.06
CA MET A 1 -28.44 7.75 23.75
C MET A 1 -27.52 8.46 22.78
N VAL A 2 -26.71 7.75 22.00
CA VAL A 2 -25.84 8.36 20.98
C VAL A 2 -26.67 8.62 19.72
N SER A 3 -26.60 9.82 19.14
CA SER A 3 -27.32 10.14 17.90
C SER A 3 -26.61 9.57 16.67
N ALA A 4 -27.36 9.35 15.58
CA ALA A 4 -26.81 8.87 14.31
C ALA A 4 -25.72 9.82 13.77
N ASP A 5 -25.86 11.13 13.97
CA ASP A 5 -24.86 12.13 13.59
C ASP A 5 -23.55 11.95 14.35
N VAL A 6 -23.63 11.75 15.66
CA VAL A 6 -22.44 11.52 16.50
C VAL A 6 -21.76 10.22 16.09
N ALA A 7 -22.52 9.14 15.88
CA ALA A 7 -21.98 7.86 15.41
C ALA A 7 -21.29 8.01 14.04
N ARG A 8 -21.93 8.69 13.09
CA ARG A 8 -21.38 8.94 11.75
C ARG A 8 -20.08 9.74 11.80
N ASN A 9 -20.02 10.76 12.66
CA ASN A 9 -18.81 11.57 12.81
C ASN A 9 -17.65 10.76 13.42
N ILE A 10 -17.89 9.95 14.46
CA ILE A 10 -16.86 9.11 15.07
C ILE A 10 -16.27 8.14 14.03
N VAL A 11 -17.14 7.45 13.28
CA VAL A 11 -16.72 6.49 12.25
C VAL A 11 -15.98 7.21 11.13
N GLY A 12 -16.48 8.36 10.66
CA GLY A 12 -15.83 9.13 9.59
C GLY A 12 -14.47 9.70 10.00
N ILE A 13 -14.31 10.17 11.24
CA ILE A 13 -13.01 10.63 11.77
C ILE A 13 -12.03 9.46 11.84
N THR A 14 -12.49 8.30 12.32
CA THR A 14 -11.67 7.08 12.34
C THR A 14 -11.21 6.69 10.93
N GLY A 15 -12.13 6.71 9.96
CA GLY A 15 -11.81 6.47 8.55
C GLY A 15 -10.82 7.48 7.98
N ASN A 16 -10.94 8.77 8.33
CA ASN A 16 -9.99 9.81 7.94
C ASN A 16 -8.57 9.53 8.45
N VAL A 17 -8.43 9.16 9.73
CA VAL A 17 -7.11 8.83 10.33
C VAL A 17 -6.47 7.63 9.64
N ILE A 18 -7.24 6.57 9.40
CA ILE A 18 -6.77 5.37 8.71
C ILE A 18 -6.35 5.70 7.27
N SER A 19 -7.21 6.40 6.53
CA SER A 19 -6.94 6.81 5.14
C SER A 19 -5.71 7.71 5.04
N PHE A 20 -5.49 8.61 6.00
CA PHE A 20 -4.28 9.44 6.05
C PHE A 20 -3.03 8.58 6.19
N GLY A 21 -3.04 7.59 7.08
CA GLY A 21 -1.96 6.62 7.19
C GLY A 21 -1.71 5.85 5.89
N LEU A 22 -2.78 5.47 5.17
CA LEU A 22 -2.68 4.80 3.87
C LEU A 22 -2.03 5.69 2.79
N PHE A 23 -2.37 6.98 2.73
CA PHE A 23 -1.71 7.93 1.83
C PHE A 23 -0.22 8.11 2.13
N LEU A 24 0.21 7.90 3.38
CA LEU A 24 1.63 7.93 3.75
C LEU A 24 2.35 6.60 3.50
N SER A 25 1.64 5.51 3.16
CA SER A 25 2.26 4.21 2.92
C SER A 25 3.32 4.20 1.82
N PRO A 26 3.26 5.04 0.76
CA PRO A 26 4.32 5.10 -0.26
C PRO A 26 5.53 5.97 0.12
N VAL A 27 5.53 6.67 1.26
CA VAL A 27 6.65 7.54 1.68
C VAL A 27 8.01 6.83 1.63
N PRO A 28 8.18 5.59 2.13
CA PRO A 28 9.46 4.88 2.03
C PRO A 28 9.93 4.68 0.58
N THR A 29 9.01 4.40 -0.33
CA THR A 29 9.28 4.26 -1.77
C THR A 29 9.78 5.59 -2.35
N PHE A 30 9.09 6.70 -2.07
CA PHE A 30 9.50 8.01 -2.57
C PHE A 30 10.78 8.53 -1.94
N TRP A 31 11.04 8.16 -0.68
CA TRP A 31 12.34 8.42 -0.04
C TRP A 31 13.47 7.71 -0.78
N ARG A 32 13.27 6.45 -1.20
CA ARG A 32 14.23 5.70 -2.02
C ARG A 32 14.45 6.38 -3.36
N ILE A 33 13.39 6.77 -4.07
CA ILE A 33 13.48 7.53 -5.33
C ILE A 33 14.32 8.80 -5.13
N TYR A 34 14.04 9.56 -4.07
CA TYR A 34 14.78 10.78 -3.75
C TYR A 34 16.27 10.52 -3.46
N LYS A 35 16.60 9.44 -2.76
CA LYS A 35 18.00 9.08 -2.43
C LYS A 35 18.75 8.52 -3.64
N ALA A 36 18.11 7.66 -4.43
CA ALA A 36 18.65 7.08 -5.65
C ALA A 36 18.78 8.11 -6.77
N LYS A 37 17.97 9.19 -6.72
CA LYS A 37 17.83 10.17 -7.81
C LYS A 37 17.36 9.51 -9.13
N ASP A 38 16.62 8.41 -9.00
CA ASP A 38 16.09 7.56 -10.07
C ASP A 38 14.76 6.94 -9.58
N VAL A 39 13.80 6.79 -10.49
CA VAL A 39 12.53 6.09 -10.23
C VAL A 39 12.66 4.57 -10.27
N GLU A 40 13.83 4.06 -10.66
CA GLU A 40 14.13 2.63 -10.75
C GLU A 40 13.05 1.89 -11.57
N GLU A 41 12.48 0.80 -11.04
CA GLU A 41 11.39 0.05 -11.68
C GLU A 41 10.00 0.43 -11.14
N PHE A 42 9.90 1.45 -10.29
CA PHE A 42 8.63 1.89 -9.74
C PHE A 42 7.75 2.49 -10.84
N LYS A 43 6.43 2.28 -10.74
CA LYS A 43 5.46 2.79 -11.71
C LYS A 43 4.63 3.92 -11.11
N PRO A 44 4.25 4.93 -11.91
CA PRO A 44 3.41 6.02 -11.43
C PRO A 44 1.92 5.66 -11.36
N ASP A 45 1.50 4.56 -12.01
CA ASP A 45 0.09 4.19 -12.24
C ASP A 45 -0.76 4.21 -10.95
N PRO A 46 -0.31 3.66 -9.81
CA PRO A 46 -1.10 3.67 -8.57
C PRO A 46 -1.36 5.08 -8.03
N TYR A 47 -0.39 5.99 -8.17
CA TYR A 47 -0.50 7.37 -7.69
C TYR A 47 -1.43 8.19 -8.58
N LEU A 48 -1.36 7.97 -9.90
CA LEU A 48 -2.27 8.63 -10.85
C LEU A 48 -3.71 8.16 -10.65
N ALA A 49 -3.93 6.85 -10.51
CA ALA A 49 -5.25 6.29 -10.21
C ALA A 49 -5.80 6.84 -8.88
N THR A 50 -4.96 6.91 -7.83
CA THR A 50 -5.37 7.44 -6.53
C THR A 50 -5.69 8.93 -6.61
N LEU A 51 -4.91 9.73 -7.34
CA LEU A 51 -5.19 11.14 -7.56
C LEU A 51 -6.55 11.35 -8.26
N MET A 52 -6.82 10.60 -9.33
CA MET A 52 -8.09 10.66 -10.05
C MET A 52 -9.28 10.26 -9.16
N ASN A 53 -9.12 9.21 -8.35
CA ASN A 53 -10.11 8.80 -7.37
C ASN A 53 -10.35 9.90 -6.32
N CYS A 54 -9.28 10.50 -5.78
CA CYS A 54 -9.39 11.60 -4.83
C CYS A 54 -10.07 12.83 -5.45
N LEU A 55 -9.80 13.15 -6.72
CA LEU A 55 -10.46 14.25 -7.42
C LEU A 55 -11.97 14.01 -7.46
N LEU A 56 -12.38 12.82 -7.89
CA LEU A 56 -13.80 12.45 -7.97
C LEU A 56 -14.49 12.58 -6.62
N TRP A 57 -13.91 12.00 -5.55
CA TRP A 57 -14.51 12.04 -4.22
C TRP A 57 -14.44 13.41 -3.56
N PHE A 58 -13.43 14.22 -3.87
CA PHE A 58 -13.35 15.60 -3.45
C PHE A 58 -14.50 16.41 -4.07
N PHE A 59 -14.72 16.31 -5.39
CA PHE A 59 -15.85 16.93 -6.05
C PHE A 59 -17.19 16.44 -5.48
N TYR A 60 -17.33 15.13 -5.28
CA TYR A 60 -18.53 14.55 -4.67
C TYR A 60 -18.80 15.10 -3.26
N GLY A 61 -17.77 15.25 -2.43
CA GLY A 61 -17.88 15.74 -1.06
C GLY A 61 -18.16 17.24 -0.91
N LEU A 62 -18.13 18.02 -1.99
CA LEU A 62 -18.42 19.45 -1.94
C LEU A 62 -19.87 19.68 -1.45
N PRO A 63 -20.11 20.65 -0.55
CA PRO A 63 -21.45 20.87 0.01
C PRO A 63 -22.54 21.17 -1.04
N ILE A 64 -22.16 21.73 -2.19
CA ILE A 64 -23.06 21.99 -3.32
C ILE A 64 -23.44 20.71 -4.09
N VAL A 65 -22.60 19.68 -4.05
CA VAL A 65 -22.83 18.40 -4.74
C VAL A 65 -23.48 17.39 -3.79
N HIS A 66 -22.89 17.21 -2.60
CA HIS A 66 -23.40 16.30 -1.59
C HIS A 66 -23.30 16.90 -0.18
N PRO A 67 -24.39 17.51 0.32
CA PRO A 67 -24.42 18.09 1.66
C PRO A 67 -24.07 17.06 2.75
N ASN A 68 -23.44 17.53 3.83
CA ASN A 68 -23.06 16.71 4.99
C ASN A 68 -22.06 15.56 4.68
N SER A 69 -21.27 15.67 3.61
CA SER A 69 -20.17 14.75 3.29
C SER A 69 -18.79 15.36 3.51
N THR A 70 -18.68 16.30 4.45
CA THR A 70 -17.44 17.02 4.77
C THR A 70 -16.26 16.11 5.10
N LEU A 71 -16.49 14.98 5.79
CA LEU A 71 -15.42 14.03 6.12
C LEU A 71 -14.87 13.29 4.90
N VAL A 72 -15.67 13.12 3.84
CA VAL A 72 -15.21 12.58 2.55
C VAL A 72 -14.42 13.66 1.81
N LEU A 73 -14.88 14.91 1.84
CA LEU A 73 -14.19 16.04 1.23
C LEU A 73 -12.79 16.26 1.83
N THR A 74 -12.67 16.24 3.16
CA THR A 74 -11.41 16.55 3.85
C THR A 74 -10.31 15.54 3.52
N ILE A 75 -10.63 14.24 3.60
CA ILE A 75 -9.62 13.21 3.40
C ILE A 75 -9.15 13.14 1.94
N ASN A 76 -10.06 13.29 1.00
CA ASN A 76 -9.72 13.29 -0.42
C ASN A 76 -8.97 14.56 -0.80
N GLY A 77 -9.27 15.70 -0.15
CA GLY A 77 -8.48 16.93 -0.30
C GLY A 77 -7.04 16.77 0.16
N ILE A 78 -6.81 16.10 1.29
CA ILE A 78 -5.45 15.75 1.74
C ILE A 78 -4.78 14.78 0.75
N GLY A 79 -5.52 13.77 0.30
CA GLY A 79 -5.06 12.82 -0.72
C GLY A 79 -4.60 13.52 -1.99
N LEU A 80 -5.35 14.52 -2.48
CA LEU A 80 -4.95 15.32 -3.66
C LEU A 80 -3.58 15.97 -3.48
N VAL A 81 -3.31 16.56 -2.31
CA VAL A 81 -2.03 17.22 -2.03
C VAL A 81 -0.90 16.19 -1.99
N ILE A 82 -1.10 15.08 -1.28
CA ILE A 82 -0.07 14.03 -1.13
C ILE A 82 0.24 13.35 -2.46
N GLU A 83 -0.79 12.91 -3.19
CA GLU A 83 -0.62 12.21 -4.47
C GLU A 83 -0.04 13.13 -5.55
N SER A 84 -0.39 14.42 -5.54
CA SER A 84 0.26 15.40 -6.42
C SER A 84 1.75 15.52 -6.09
N ALA A 85 2.14 15.56 -4.81
CA ALA A 85 3.55 15.60 -4.42
C ALA A 85 4.30 14.34 -4.89
N TYR A 86 3.71 13.16 -4.74
CA TYR A 86 4.27 11.90 -5.26
C TYR A 86 4.47 11.94 -6.77
N ILE A 87 3.46 12.35 -7.54
CA ILE A 87 3.56 12.43 -9.01
C ILE A 87 4.62 13.46 -9.43
N ILE A 88 4.69 14.62 -8.77
CA ILE A 88 5.72 15.64 -9.06
C ILE A 88 7.11 15.07 -8.82
N ILE A 89 7.35 14.42 -7.68
CA ILE A 89 8.64 13.77 -7.37
C ILE A 89 8.95 12.72 -8.43
N PHE A 90 7.97 11.88 -8.80
CA PHE A 90 8.14 10.85 -9.81
C PHE A 90 8.56 11.45 -11.16
N ILE A 91 7.88 12.49 -11.64
CA ILE A 91 8.19 13.16 -12.91
C ILE A 91 9.60 13.74 -12.91
N ILE A 92 10.00 14.42 -11.82
CA ILE A 92 11.34 15.03 -11.69
C ILE A 92 12.44 13.98 -11.85
N TYR A 93 12.30 12.81 -11.21
CA TYR A 93 13.32 11.77 -11.25
C TYR A 93 13.19 10.81 -12.45
N ALA A 94 12.00 10.67 -13.03
CA ALA A 94 11.77 9.87 -14.24
C ALA A 94 12.37 10.54 -15.49
N ALA A 95 12.25 11.87 -15.61
CA ALA A 95 12.81 12.63 -16.73
C ALA A 95 14.34 12.54 -16.85
N LYS A 96 15.02 12.11 -15.78
CA LYS A 96 16.46 11.89 -15.73
C LYS A 96 16.90 10.54 -16.33
N ASN A 97 15.95 9.64 -16.61
CA ASN A 97 16.21 8.24 -16.97
C ASN A 97 15.64 7.85 -18.35
N THR A 98 15.88 8.65 -19.39
CA THR A 98 15.61 8.26 -20.78
C THR A 98 16.63 7.23 -21.31
N ARG A 99 17.02 6.22 -20.53
CA ARG A 99 17.82 5.07 -21.01
C ARG A 99 17.45 3.77 -20.29
N GLY A 100 16.36 3.17 -20.77
CA GLY A 100 16.18 1.73 -20.93
C GLY A 100 16.30 0.87 -19.67
N LYS A 101 15.15 0.43 -19.15
CA LYS A 101 14.95 -0.93 -18.64
C LYS A 101 13.47 -1.22 -18.50
N VAL A 102 13.01 -2.19 -19.28
CA VAL A 102 11.67 -2.75 -19.22
C VAL A 102 11.75 -4.05 -18.41
N ILE A 103 11.05 -4.02 -17.28
CA ILE A 103 10.29 -5.11 -16.65
C ILE A 103 11.06 -6.40 -16.36
N ARG A 104 11.44 -6.60 -15.09
CA ARG A 104 11.44 -7.96 -14.54
C ARG A 104 11.25 -8.02 -13.02
N THR A 105 10.00 -8.03 -12.55
CA THR A 105 9.69 -8.69 -11.26
C THR A 105 8.32 -9.37 -11.27
N LYS A 106 8.33 -10.71 -11.09
CA LYS A 106 7.23 -11.49 -10.52
C LYS A 106 7.54 -11.71 -9.05
N SER A 107 7.31 -10.70 -8.21
CA SER A 107 7.43 -10.86 -6.75
C SER A 107 6.04 -10.72 -6.12
N VAL A 108 5.70 -11.65 -5.24
CA VAL A 108 4.49 -11.63 -4.39
C VAL A 108 4.78 -10.98 -3.03
N GLU A 109 5.91 -10.28 -2.90
CA GLU A 109 6.34 -9.55 -1.71
C GLU A 109 5.54 -8.24 -1.49
N TYR A 110 4.62 -7.90 -2.39
CA TYR A 110 3.84 -6.65 -2.39
C TYR A 110 2.51 -6.70 -1.61
N MET A 111 2.22 -7.76 -0.85
CA MET A 111 1.04 -7.81 0.03
C MET A 111 1.47 -7.92 1.51
N PRO A 112 2.09 -6.88 2.08
CA PRO A 112 2.37 -6.86 3.51
C PRO A 112 1.04 -6.93 4.27
N PHE A 113 0.92 -7.92 5.17
CA PHE A 113 -0.27 -8.17 5.98
C PHE A 113 -0.88 -6.89 6.56
N PHE A 114 -0.04 -6.01 7.12
CA PHE A 114 -0.47 -4.77 7.73
C PHE A 114 -1.14 -3.82 6.73
N LEU A 115 -0.66 -3.73 5.49
CA LEU A 115 -1.29 -2.89 4.48
C LEU A 115 -2.66 -3.45 4.07
N SER A 116 -2.76 -4.76 3.87
CA SER A 116 -4.05 -5.42 3.58
C SER A 116 -5.04 -5.26 4.74
N LEU A 117 -4.58 -5.39 5.99
CA LEU A 117 -5.40 -5.20 7.18
C LEU A 117 -5.90 -3.75 7.31
N VAL A 118 -5.00 -2.77 7.18
CA VAL A 118 -5.35 -1.35 7.28
C VAL A 118 -6.31 -0.97 6.15
N ASN A 119 -6.13 -1.50 4.94
CA ASN A 119 -7.04 -1.26 3.82
C ASN A 119 -8.43 -1.89 4.04
N PHE A 120 -8.49 -3.08 4.62
CA PHE A 120 -9.74 -3.72 5.02
C PHE A 120 -10.48 -2.92 6.09
N LEU A 121 -9.78 -2.50 7.15
CA LEU A 121 -10.36 -1.67 8.22
C LEU A 121 -10.84 -0.31 7.69
N ASN A 122 -10.11 0.27 6.74
CA ASN A 122 -10.52 1.49 6.04
C ASN A 122 -11.85 1.28 5.30
N GLY A 123 -11.97 0.20 4.52
CA GLY A 123 -13.21 -0.17 3.84
C GLY A 123 -14.38 -0.31 4.80
N CYS A 124 -14.19 -1.04 5.90
CA CYS A 124 -15.21 -1.19 6.95
C CYS A 124 -15.67 0.17 7.51
N CYS A 125 -14.74 1.10 7.79
CA CYS A 125 -15.09 2.43 8.29
C CYS A 125 -15.92 3.23 7.28
N TRP A 126 -15.54 3.24 6.01
CA TRP A 126 -16.26 4.01 4.99
C TRP A 126 -17.62 3.40 4.62
N THR A 127 -17.71 2.06 4.58
CA THR A 127 -19.00 1.37 4.42
C THR A 127 -19.92 1.65 5.60
N ALA A 128 -19.42 1.57 6.84
CA ALA A 128 -20.22 1.89 8.03
C ALA A 128 -20.64 3.38 8.06
N TYR A 129 -19.74 4.31 7.73
CA TYR A 129 -20.04 5.73 7.59
C TYR A 129 -21.19 6.00 6.62
N ALA A 130 -21.20 5.30 5.48
CA ALA A 130 -22.22 5.44 4.45
C ALA A 130 -23.55 4.81 4.87
N LEU A 131 -23.53 3.65 5.54
CA LEU A 131 -24.75 2.96 5.97
C LEU A 131 -25.53 3.71 7.06
N ILE A 132 -24.88 4.45 7.96
CA ILE A 132 -25.55 5.17 9.08
C ILE A 132 -26.60 6.18 8.57
N LYS A 133 -26.35 6.83 7.43
CA LYS A 133 -27.32 7.72 6.75
C LYS A 133 -27.73 7.24 5.35
N PHE A 134 -27.46 5.98 5.07
CA PHE A 134 -27.69 5.30 3.80
C PHE A 134 -27.31 6.11 2.54
N ASP A 135 -26.01 6.22 2.30
CA ASP A 135 -25.43 6.78 1.07
C ASP A 135 -25.01 5.64 0.13
N ILE A 136 -25.83 5.35 -0.88
CA ILE A 136 -25.60 4.20 -1.77
C ILE A 136 -24.33 4.36 -2.62
N TYR A 137 -23.96 5.59 -2.97
CA TYR A 137 -22.81 5.87 -3.83
C TYR A 137 -21.49 5.61 -3.11
N ILE A 138 -21.41 5.93 -1.81
CA ILE A 138 -20.25 5.57 -0.99
C ILE A 138 -20.33 4.08 -0.60
N THR A 139 -21.53 3.56 -0.32
CA THR A 139 -21.71 2.18 0.19
C THR A 139 -21.22 1.12 -0.80
N ILE A 140 -21.66 1.16 -2.05
CA ILE A 140 -21.35 0.13 -3.05
C ILE A 140 -19.83 -0.06 -3.26
N PRO A 141 -19.05 0.98 -3.65
CA PRO A 141 -17.63 0.81 -3.92
C PRO A 141 -16.84 0.41 -2.66
N ASN A 142 -17.18 0.96 -1.49
CA ASN A 142 -16.47 0.61 -0.25
C ASN A 142 -16.82 -0.79 0.25
N ALA A 143 -18.07 -1.26 0.06
CA ALA A 143 -18.45 -2.63 0.39
C ALA A 143 -17.72 -3.64 -0.49
N LEU A 144 -17.63 -3.37 -1.80
CA LEU A 144 -16.83 -4.19 -2.72
C LEU A 144 -15.34 -4.19 -2.32
N GLY A 145 -14.78 -3.02 -2.01
CA GLY A 145 -13.40 -2.90 -1.51
C GLY A 145 -13.17 -3.67 -0.21
N THR A 146 -14.13 -3.65 0.70
CA THR A 146 -14.09 -4.42 1.97
C THR A 146 -14.09 -5.92 1.69
N ILE A 147 -14.94 -6.40 0.78
CA ILE A 147 -14.98 -7.81 0.37
C ILE A 147 -13.64 -8.22 -0.25
N PHE A 148 -13.08 -7.42 -1.16
CA PHE A 148 -11.77 -7.72 -1.75
C PHE A 148 -10.64 -7.68 -0.72
N GLY A 149 -10.67 -6.74 0.22
CA GLY A 149 -9.71 -6.68 1.34
C GLY A 149 -9.80 -7.92 2.24
N LEU A 150 -11.01 -8.41 2.52
CA LEU A 150 -11.21 -9.65 3.27
C LEU A 150 -10.65 -10.85 2.50
N ILE A 151 -10.91 -10.93 1.20
CA ILE A 151 -10.36 -11.99 0.33
C ILE A 151 -8.82 -11.94 0.34
N GLN A 152 -8.21 -10.75 0.26
CA GLN A 152 -6.76 -10.58 0.38
C GLN A 152 -6.22 -11.10 1.72
N LEU A 153 -6.90 -10.82 2.83
CA LEU A 153 -6.50 -11.33 4.16
C LEU A 153 -6.62 -12.85 4.25
N ILE A 154 -7.70 -13.43 3.74
CA ILE A 154 -7.90 -14.89 3.70
C ILE A 154 -6.80 -15.55 2.87
N MET A 155 -6.53 -15.02 1.67
CA MET A 155 -5.44 -15.51 0.82
C MET A 155 -4.10 -15.39 1.54
N TYR A 156 -3.82 -14.27 2.21
CA TYR A 156 -2.59 -14.11 2.99
C TYR A 156 -2.42 -15.26 3.99
N PHE A 157 -3.43 -15.56 4.81
CA PHE A 157 -3.32 -16.65 5.79
C PHE A 157 -3.17 -18.04 5.16
N TYR A 158 -3.84 -18.28 4.03
CA TYR A 158 -3.72 -19.54 3.29
C TYR A 158 -2.31 -19.75 2.72
N TYR A 159 -1.73 -18.72 2.11
CA TYR A 159 -0.42 -18.80 1.47
C TYR A 159 0.77 -18.51 2.41
N TYR A 160 0.56 -17.83 3.55
CA TYR A 160 1.61 -17.49 4.51
C TYR A 160 2.34 -18.72 5.04
N ARG A 161 1.62 -19.83 5.24
CA ARG A 161 2.22 -21.11 5.65
C ARG A 161 2.91 -21.87 4.51
N SER A 162 2.51 -21.61 3.27
CA SER A 162 3.03 -22.27 2.07
C SER A 162 4.25 -21.56 1.47
N THR A 163 4.58 -20.36 1.98
CA THR A 163 5.73 -19.58 1.50
C THR A 163 7.02 -20.18 2.07
N PRO A 164 7.95 -20.65 1.23
CA PRO A 164 9.23 -21.16 1.70
C PRO A 164 9.95 -20.05 2.47
N LYS A 165 10.20 -20.27 3.77
CA LYS A 165 11.14 -19.42 4.50
C LYS A 165 12.48 -19.61 3.81
N LYS A 166 13.03 -18.56 3.19
CA LYS A 166 14.41 -18.58 2.66
C LYS A 166 15.30 -19.05 3.81
N GLY A 167 15.75 -20.31 3.74
CA GLY A 167 16.80 -20.80 4.62
C GLY A 167 17.96 -19.85 4.45
N LYS A 168 18.58 -19.43 5.55
CA LYS A 168 19.87 -18.75 5.48
C LYS A 168 20.77 -19.63 4.62
N ASN A 169 21.03 -19.24 3.38
CA ASN A 169 22.15 -19.79 2.64
C ASN A 169 23.35 -19.36 3.47
N VAL A 170 23.87 -20.29 4.27
CA VAL A 170 25.15 -20.11 4.95
C VAL A 170 26.15 -19.98 3.82
N GLU A 171 26.53 -18.74 3.50
CA GLU A 171 27.69 -18.49 2.66
C GLU A 171 28.88 -19.08 3.41
N LEU A 172 29.29 -20.28 3.00
CA LEU A 172 30.57 -20.84 3.42
C LEU A 172 31.64 -19.82 3.04
N PRO A 173 32.48 -19.38 4.00
CA PRO A 173 33.51 -18.39 3.70
C PRO A 173 34.37 -18.88 2.54
N THR A 174 34.56 -18.02 1.54
CA THR A 174 35.23 -18.28 0.25
C THR A 174 36.63 -18.92 0.39
N VAL A 175 37.21 -18.84 1.58
CA VAL A 175 38.49 -19.47 1.94
C VAL A 175 38.38 -21.01 1.99
N LEU A 176 37.26 -21.56 2.47
CA LEU A 176 37.04 -23.01 2.53
C LEU A 176 36.92 -23.61 1.12
N THR A 177 36.24 -22.91 0.21
CA THR A 177 36.07 -23.36 -1.18
C THR A 177 37.37 -23.33 -1.98
N LYS A 178 38.24 -22.33 -1.77
CA LYS A 178 39.54 -22.28 -2.45
C LYS A 178 40.49 -23.40 -2.01
N ASN A 179 40.52 -23.72 -0.71
CA ASN A 179 41.39 -24.78 -0.19
C ASN A 179 40.85 -26.19 -0.51
N ALA A 180 39.52 -26.37 -0.57
CA ALA A 180 38.91 -27.65 -0.91
C ALA A 180 39.09 -28.03 -2.39
N VAL A 181 39.04 -27.05 -3.32
CA VAL A 181 39.22 -27.31 -4.75
C VAL A 181 40.68 -27.65 -5.10
N THR A 182 41.64 -27.18 -4.31
CA THR A 182 43.07 -27.41 -4.55
C THR A 182 43.62 -28.70 -3.92
N SER A 183 42.93 -29.31 -2.95
CA SER A 183 43.48 -30.43 -2.17
C SER A 183 42.76 -31.77 -2.29
N GLY A 184 41.65 -31.87 -3.04
CA GLY A 184 41.03 -33.16 -3.39
C GLY A 184 40.50 -34.03 -2.23
N ILE A 185 40.60 -33.57 -0.98
CA ILE A 185 40.15 -34.29 0.21
C ILE A 185 39.33 -33.32 1.06
N VAL A 186 38.01 -33.53 1.13
CA VAL A 186 37.12 -32.80 2.04
C VAL A 186 36.99 -33.63 3.32
N SER A 187 37.66 -33.21 4.39
CA SER A 187 37.41 -33.74 5.73
C SER A 187 36.50 -32.76 6.48
N VAL A 188 35.29 -33.21 6.82
CA VAL A 188 34.34 -32.47 7.65
C VAL A 188 34.43 -33.03 9.06
N THR A 189 35.00 -32.28 9.99
CA THR A 189 34.97 -32.61 11.41
C THR A 189 33.79 -31.89 12.04
N ILE A 190 32.77 -32.64 12.47
CA ILE A 190 31.66 -32.14 13.27
C ILE A 190 32.07 -32.30 14.74
N GLU A 191 32.36 -31.21 15.43
CA GLU A 191 32.46 -31.22 16.89
C GLU A 191 31.05 -31.33 17.49
N LYS A 192 30.91 -32.24 18.46
CA LYS A 192 29.66 -32.54 19.20
C LYS A 192 29.33 -31.44 20.20
#